data_AF-A0AAD0Q5Q3-F1
#
_entry.id   AF-A0AAD0Q5Q3-F1
#
_cell.length_a   1.000
_cell.length_b   1.000
_cell.length_c   1.000
_cell.angle_alpha   90.00
_cell.angle_beta   90.00
_cell.angle_gamma   90.00
#
_symmetry.space_group_name_H-M   'P 1'
#
loop_
_entity.id
_entity.type
_entity.pdbx_description
1 polymer ?
#
loop_
_entity_poly.entity_id
_entity_poly.type
_entity_poly.pdbx_seq_one_letter_code
_entity_poly.pdbx_strand_id
1 'polypeptide(L)'
;MYSYTKAESRERRRLFVKGLRQSAADCLDPEVRRRIERIDQSAAERGAQELAALHKVQADARHDLASAKAAERTAPRADRATAKEARKQAEQRVRLAERAVHKAEQS
;
A
#
# COMPACT_ATOMS: atom_id res chain seq x y z
N MET A 1 -3.05 -4.98 -5.50
CA MET A 1 -3.79 -4.14 -4.54
C MET A 1 -4.90 -3.32 -5.18
N TYR A 2 -6.14 -3.56 -4.75
CA TYR A 2 -7.28 -2.67 -5.00
C TYR A 2 -7.70 -2.03 -3.67
N SER A 3 -7.77 -0.69 -3.62
CA SER A 3 -8.25 0.03 -2.44
C SER A 3 -9.72 0.41 -2.65
N TYR A 4 -10.64 -0.40 -2.14
CA TYR A 4 -12.08 -0.14 -2.27
C TYR A 4 -12.60 0.73 -1.12
N THR A 5 -13.44 1.71 -1.43
CA THR A 5 -14.28 2.34 -0.41
C THR A 5 -15.41 1.40 0.01
N LYS A 6 -16.00 1.66 1.19
CA LYS A 6 -17.19 0.91 1.64
C LYS A 6 -18.37 1.04 0.67
N ALA A 7 -18.51 2.19 0.01
CA ALA A 7 -19.58 2.43 -0.96
C ALA A 7 -19.38 1.56 -2.21
N GLU A 8 -18.19 1.58 -2.79
CA GLU A 8 -17.84 0.80 -3.98
C GLU A 8 -17.91 -0.71 -3.72
N SER A 9 -17.44 -1.17 -2.55
CA SER A 9 -17.58 -2.58 -2.17
C SER A 9 -19.04 -3.02 -2.10
N ARG A 10 -19.93 -2.17 -1.59
CA ARG A 10 -21.38 -2.44 -1.56
C ARG A 10 -21.99 -2.42 -2.95
N GLU A 11 -21.61 -1.45 -3.79
CA GLU A 11 -22.11 -1.32 -5.15
C GLU A 11 -21.67 -2.51 -6.01
N ARG A 12 -20.38 -2.87 -5.98
CA ARG A 12 -19.82 -4.04 -6.66
C ARG A 12 -20.54 -5.33 -6.24
N ARG A 13 -20.78 -5.54 -4.94
CA ARG A 13 -21.52 -6.71 -4.45
C ARG A 13 -22.95 -6.75 -4.97
N ARG A 14 -23.65 -5.60 -4.99
CA ARG A 14 -25.01 -5.51 -5.56
C ARG A 14 -25.03 -5.81 -7.05
N LEU A 15 -24.09 -5.25 -7.80
CA LEU A 15 -23.95 -5.49 -9.25
C LEU A 15 -23.62 -6.94 -9.55
N PHE A 16 -22.75 -7.57 -8.75
CA PHE A 16 -22.43 -8.99 -8.90
C PHE A 16 -23.66 -9.89 -8.65
N VAL A 17 -24.43 -9.64 -7.60
CA VAL A 17 -25.68 -10.38 -7.34
C VAL A 17 -26.71 -10.14 -8.45
N LYS A 18 -26.79 -8.91 -9.00
CA LYS A 18 -27.65 -8.61 -10.16
C LYS A 18 -27.22 -9.42 -11.39
N GLY A 19 -25.93 -9.42 -11.72
CA GLY A 19 -25.37 -10.19 -12.83
C GLY A 19 -25.60 -11.70 -12.67
N LEU A 20 -25.46 -12.23 -11.46
CA LEU A 20 -25.74 -13.64 -11.16
C LEU A 20 -27.22 -14.01 -11.39
N ARG A 21 -28.15 -13.14 -11.00
CA ARG A 21 -29.58 -13.35 -11.26
C ARG A 21 -29.88 -13.28 -12.76
N GLN A 22 -29.23 -12.37 -13.48
CA GLN A 22 -29.37 -12.23 -14.93
C GLN A 22 -28.80 -13.43 -15.69
N SER A 23 -27.66 -13.98 -15.25
CA SER A 23 -27.09 -15.19 -15.85
C SER A 23 -27.97 -16.42 -15.64
N ALA A 24 -28.64 -16.51 -14.49
CA ALA A 24 -29.59 -17.60 -14.22
C ALA A 24 -30.89 -17.48 -15.04
N ALA A 25 -31.17 -16.31 -15.60
CA ALA A 25 -32.37 -16.02 -16.40
C ALA A 25 -32.04 -15.74 -17.89
N ASP A 26 -30.80 -16.05 -18.33
CA ASP A 26 -30.29 -15.80 -19.68
C ASP A 26 -30.49 -14.36 -20.21
N CYS A 27 -30.48 -13.36 -19.32
CA CYS A 27 -30.73 -11.95 -19.64
C CYS A 27 -29.57 -11.03 -19.23
N LEU A 28 -28.34 -11.44 -19.57
CA LEU A 28 -27.11 -10.73 -19.22
C LEU A 28 -27.09 -9.30 -19.77
N ASP A 29 -26.96 -8.32 -18.85
CA ASP A 29 -26.83 -6.91 -19.18
C ASP A 29 -25.34 -6.50 -19.20
N PRO A 30 -24.76 -6.13 -20.36
CA PRO A 30 -23.36 -5.74 -20.45
C PRO A 30 -23.02 -4.48 -19.67
N GLU A 31 -23.99 -3.61 -19.36
CA GLU A 31 -23.75 -2.41 -18.55
C GLU A 31 -23.39 -2.76 -17.09
N VAL A 32 -23.89 -3.89 -16.56
CA VAL A 32 -23.54 -4.35 -15.21
C VAL A 32 -22.04 -4.66 -15.14
N ARG A 33 -21.51 -5.33 -16.16
CA ARG A 33 -20.08 -5.64 -16.25
C ARG A 33 -19.23 -4.38 -16.40
N ARG A 34 -19.60 -3.48 -17.32
CA ARG A 34 -18.91 -2.19 -17.52
C ARG A 34 -18.84 -1.35 -16.23
N ARG A 35 -19.92 -1.37 -15.45
CA ARG A 35 -19.98 -0.63 -14.19
C ARG A 35 -19.09 -1.24 -13.11
N ILE A 36 -19.00 -2.57 -13.04
CA ILE A 36 -18.03 -3.26 -12.16
C ILE A 36 -16.60 -2.91 -12.59
N GLU A 37 -16.31 -2.96 -13.90
CA GLU A 37 -14.98 -2.64 -14.43
C GLU A 37 -14.55 -1.20 -14.11
N ARG A 38 -15.46 -0.23 -14.18
CA ARG A 38 -15.18 1.16 -13.77
C ARG A 38 -14.84 1.27 -12.27
N ILE A 39 -15.60 0.58 -11.42
CA ILE A 39 -15.34 0.56 -9.97
C ILE A 39 -13.97 -0.06 -9.68
N ASP A 40 -13.67 -1.18 -10.32
CA ASP A 40 -12.40 -1.88 -10.16
C ASP A 40 -11.23 -1.00 -10.65
N GLN A 41 -11.40 -0.28 -11.77
CA GLN A 41 -10.39 0.66 -12.28
C GLN A 41 -10.10 1.80 -11.28
N SER A 42 -11.13 2.48 -10.77
CA SER A 42 -10.94 3.54 -9.78
C SER A 42 -10.31 3.03 -8.46
N ALA A 43 -10.63 1.80 -8.07
CA ALA A 43 -10.01 1.16 -6.90
C ALA A 43 -8.55 0.75 -7.16
N ALA A 44 -8.21 0.35 -8.39
CA ALA A 44 -6.84 0.05 -8.80
C ALA A 44 -5.97 1.31 -8.83
N GLU A 45 -6.49 2.42 -9.37
CA GLU A 45 -5.79 3.71 -9.41
C GLU A 45 -5.45 4.19 -7.99
N ARG A 46 -6.40 4.12 -7.06
CA ARG A 46 -6.15 4.45 -5.65
C ARG A 46 -5.18 3.49 -4.98
N GLY A 47 -5.32 2.19 -5.22
CA GLY A 47 -4.37 1.19 -4.72
C GLY A 47 -2.94 1.43 -5.22
N ALA A 48 -2.78 1.80 -6.49
CA ALA A 48 -1.49 2.13 -7.07
C ALA A 48 -0.87 3.39 -6.46
N GLN A 49 -1.67 4.43 -6.20
CA GLN A 49 -1.22 5.64 -5.52
C GLN A 49 -0.77 5.36 -4.07
N GLU A 50 -1.54 4.56 -3.33
CA GLU A 50 -1.18 4.14 -1.98
C GLU A 50 0.12 3.32 -1.96
N LEU A 51 0.28 2.38 -2.89
CA LEU A 51 1.49 1.57 -3.02
C LEU A 51 2.71 2.42 -3.38
N ALA A 52 2.55 3.38 -4.32
CA ALA A 52 3.61 4.31 -4.66
C ALA A 52 4.03 5.17 -3.46
N ALA A 53 3.07 5.61 -2.64
CA ALA A 53 3.37 6.31 -1.39
C ALA A 53 4.15 5.44 -0.39
N LEU A 54 3.80 4.15 -0.26
CA LEU A 54 4.54 3.21 0.58
C LEU A 54 5.98 2.98 0.09
N HIS A 55 6.19 2.86 -1.22
CA HIS A 55 7.54 2.77 -1.78
C HIS A 55 8.37 4.03 -1.52
N LYS A 56 7.75 5.21 -1.57
CA LYS A 56 8.43 6.46 -1.22
C LYS A 56 8.88 6.45 0.25
N VAL A 57 8.01 6.08 1.17
CA VAL A 57 8.34 5.95 2.61
C VAL A 57 9.46 4.92 2.84
N GLN A 58 9.46 3.81 2.10
CA GLN A 58 10.52 2.81 2.17
C GLN A 58 11.87 3.37 1.68
N ALA A 59 11.87 4.13 0.58
CA ALA A 59 13.06 4.77 0.04
C ALA A 59 13.63 5.80 1.03
N ASP A 60 12.77 6.65 1.59
CA ASP A 60 13.14 7.67 2.58
C ASP A 60 13.72 7.02 3.84
N ALA A 61 13.09 5.95 4.36
CA ALA A 61 13.60 5.22 5.52
C ALA A 61 14.99 4.59 5.26
N ARG A 62 15.24 4.07 4.05
CA ARG A 62 16.57 3.54 3.66
C ARG A 62 17.61 4.64 3.60
N HIS A 63 17.24 5.81 3.11
CA HIS A 63 18.11 6.98 3.11
C HIS A 63 18.44 7.43 4.53
N ASP A 64 17.44 7.51 5.42
CA ASP A 64 17.63 7.85 6.84
C ASP A 64 18.59 6.88 7.55
N LEU A 65 18.48 5.58 7.26
CA LEU A 65 19.39 4.58 7.79
C LEU A 65 20.84 4.79 7.31
N ALA A 66 21.03 5.14 6.03
CA ALA A 66 22.35 5.45 5.49
C ALA A 66 22.93 6.70 6.18
N SER A 67 22.12 7.74 6.36
CA SER A 67 22.50 8.96 7.07
C SER A 67 22.84 8.70 8.54
N ALA A 68 22.06 7.88 9.25
CA ALA A 68 22.34 7.49 10.62
C ALA A 68 23.64 6.69 10.76
N LYS A 69 23.94 5.81 9.79
CA LYS A 69 25.23 5.08 9.73
C LYS A 69 26.40 6.02 9.49
N ALA A 70 26.24 7.03 8.64
CA ALA A 70 27.27 8.05 8.42
C ALA A 70 27.50 8.86 9.70
N ALA A 71 26.42 9.30 10.36
CA ALA A 71 26.47 10.04 11.62
C ALA A 71 27.18 9.24 12.73
N GLU A 72 26.92 7.94 12.86
CA GLU A 72 27.65 7.09 13.82
C GLU A 72 29.16 7.03 13.55
N ARG A 73 29.56 7.03 12.28
CA ARG A 73 30.99 7.00 11.89
C ARG A 73 31.70 8.31 12.17
N THR A 74 30.99 9.43 12.08
CA THR A 74 31.54 10.78 12.32
C THR A 74 31.29 11.29 13.74
N ALA A 75 30.55 10.55 14.57
CA ALA A 75 30.21 10.97 15.92
C ALA A 75 31.45 10.99 16.84
N PRO A 76 31.62 12.04 17.67
CA PRO A 76 32.61 12.03 18.74
C PRO A 76 32.31 10.91 19.75
N ARG A 77 33.33 10.48 20.51
CA ARG A 77 33.20 9.37 21.48
C ARG A 77 32.07 9.58 22.48
N ALA A 78 31.82 10.82 22.92
CA ALA A 78 30.76 11.17 23.86
C ALA A 78 29.36 10.89 23.29
N ASP A 79 29.12 11.22 22.03
CA ASP A 79 27.80 11.11 21.38
C ASP A 79 27.58 9.77 20.67
N ARG A 80 28.61 8.91 20.65
CA ARG A 80 28.59 7.65 19.91
C ARG A 80 27.50 6.68 20.40
N ALA A 81 27.17 6.71 21.69
CA ALA A 81 26.07 5.92 22.23
C ALA A 81 24.71 6.37 21.66
N THR A 82 24.46 7.69 21.67
CA THR A 82 23.25 8.29 21.10
C THR A 82 23.15 8.05 19.60
N ALA A 83 24.27 8.17 18.85
CA ALA A 83 24.29 7.88 17.42
C ALA A 83 23.96 6.40 17.11
N LYS A 84 24.41 5.47 17.96
CA LYS A 84 24.08 4.04 17.84
C LYS A 84 22.60 3.77 18.08
N GLU A 85 21.98 4.46 19.04
CA GLU A 85 20.53 4.38 19.27
C GLU A 85 19.73 4.94 18.10
N ALA A 86 20.13 6.10 17.56
CA ALA A 86 19.53 6.68 16.36
C ALA A 86 19.59 5.71 15.16
N ARG A 87 20.73 5.03 14.97
CA ARG A 87 20.84 3.97 13.94
C ARG A 87 19.84 2.84 14.17
N LYS A 88 19.73 2.33 15.40
CA LYS A 88 18.77 1.24 15.72
C LYS A 88 17.32 1.65 15.43
N GLN A 89 16.95 2.88 15.77
CA GLN A 89 15.62 3.41 15.47
C GLN A 89 15.38 3.51 13.96
N ALA A 90 16.36 3.99 13.20
CA ALA A 90 16.28 4.03 11.74
C ALA A 90 16.16 2.62 11.13
N GLU A 91 16.92 1.63 11.63
CA GLU A 91 16.80 0.22 11.21
C GLU A 91 15.38 -0.32 11.47
N GLN A 92 14.79 -0.01 12.62
CA GLN A 92 13.44 -0.42 12.93
C GLN A 92 12.41 0.21 12.00
N ARG A 93 12.57 1.50 11.65
CA ARG A 93 11.69 2.19 10.68
C ARG A 93 11.76 1.54 9.30
N VAL A 94 12.96 1.20 8.82
CA VAL A 94 13.13 0.47 7.55
C VAL A 94 12.38 -0.86 7.58
N ARG A 95 12.55 -1.66 8.64
CA ARG A 95 11.85 -2.96 8.75
C ARG A 95 10.34 -2.82 8.71
N LEU A 96 9.80 -1.80 9.39
CA LEU A 96 8.35 -1.54 9.40
C LEU A 96 7.86 -1.10 8.01
N ALA A 97 8.59 -0.23 7.33
CA ALA A 97 8.27 0.22 5.98
C ALA A 97 8.33 -0.93 4.97
N GLU A 98 9.38 -1.76 5.02
CA GLU A 98 9.52 -2.94 4.17
C GLU A 98 8.39 -3.95 4.39
N ARG A 99 8.01 -4.18 5.65
CA ARG A 99 6.86 -5.04 5.97
C ARG A 99 5.54 -4.48 5.45
N ALA A 100 5.35 -3.17 5.51
CA ALA A 100 4.14 -2.52 5.00
C ALA A 100 4.04 -2.63 3.48
N VAL A 101 5.14 -2.37 2.75
CA VAL A 101 5.21 -2.56 1.29
C VAL A 101 4.94 -4.03 0.93
N HIS A 102 5.64 -4.97 1.57
CA HIS A 102 5.48 -6.39 1.28
C HIS A 102 4.04 -6.87 1.49
N LYS A 103 3.38 -6.40 2.57
CA LYS A 103 1.98 -6.70 2.81
C LYS A 103 1.07 -6.11 1.73
N ALA A 104 1.32 -4.87 1.31
CA ALA A 104 0.55 -4.20 0.26
C ALA A 104 0.72 -4.88 -1.11
N GLU A 105 1.93 -5.37 -1.43
CA GLU A 105 2.20 -6.14 -2.66
C GLU A 105 1.50 -7.51 -2.68
N GLN A 106 1.37 -8.16 -1.51
CA GLN A 106 0.68 -9.45 -1.38
C GLN A 106 -0.86 -9.33 -1.28
N SER A 107 -1.40 -8.11 -1.26
CA SER A 107 -2.85 -7.81 -1.13
C SER A 107 -3.51 -7.48 -2.47
#